data_AF-A0A0K1P9L8-F1
#
_entry.id   AF-A0A0K1P9L8-F1
#
_cell.length_a   1.000
_cell.length_b   1.000
_cell.length_c   1.000
_cell.angle_alpha   90.00
_cell.angle_beta   90.00
_cell.angle_gamma   90.00
#
_symmetry.space_group_name_H-M   'P 1'
#
loop_
_entity.id
_entity.type
_entity.pdbx_description
1 polymer ?
#
loop_
_entity_poly.entity_id
_entity_poly.type
_entity_poly.pdbx_seq_one_letter_code
_entity_poly.pdbx_strand_id
1 'polypeptide(L)' 'MRRDDRWQNLVHGSFNLCERLDQARRSGESVGLDDALAYLSSVLEVFPATLDPVDDFEGYAVRRMALALREAIRAERD' A
#
# COMPACT_ATOMS: atom_id res chain seq x y z
N MET A 1 -13.16 -5.89 -11.36
CA MET A 1 -13.21 -4.83 -10.35
C MET A 1 -13.26 -3.50 -11.08
N ARG A 2 -14.17 -2.58 -10.76
CA ARG A 2 -14.27 -1.30 -11.48
C ARG A 2 -13.08 -0.40 -11.12
N ARG A 3 -12.72 0.53 -12.01
CA ARG A 3 -11.61 1.50 -11.80
C ARG A 3 -11.75 2.25 -10.46
N ASP A 4 -12.98 2.54 -10.04
CA ASP A 4 -13.25 3.29 -8.80
C ASP A 4 -12.97 2.48 -7.53
N ASP A 5 -13.17 1.15 -7.57
CA ASP A 5 -13.06 0.28 -6.40
C ASP A 5 -11.60 0.19 -5.89
N ARG A 6 -10.61 0.20 -6.79
CA ARG A 6 -9.17 0.16 -6.42
C ARG A 6 -8.68 1.46 -5.79
N TRP A 7 -9.23 2.61 -6.21
CA TRP A 7 -8.87 3.90 -5.63
C TRP A 7 -9.45 4.04 -4.22
N GLN A 8 -10.68 3.55 -4.02
CA GLN A 8 -11.25 3.42 -2.67
C GLN A 8 -10.42 2.49 -1.79
N ASN A 9 -9.94 1.36 -2.31
CA ASN A 9 -9.05 0.47 -1.56
C ASN A 9 -7.75 1.17 -1.13
N LEU A 10 -7.11 1.93 -2.03
CA LEU A 10 -5.92 2.73 -1.71
C LEU A 10 -6.19 3.70 -0.55
N VAL A 11 -7.27 4.48 -0.66
CA VAL A 11 -7.63 5.51 0.32
C VAL A 11 -8.01 4.87 1.66
N HIS A 12 -8.93 3.91 1.68
CA HIS A 12 -9.34 3.23 2.91
C HIS A 12 -8.18 2.50 3.58
N GLY A 13 -7.32 1.83 2.81
CA GLY A 13 -6.12 1.18 3.32
C GLY A 13 -5.18 2.17 4.00
N SER A 14 -5.00 3.36 3.41
CA SER A 14 -4.18 4.43 4.01
C SER A 14 -4.76 4.95 5.32
N PHE A 15 -6.08 5.15 5.39
CA PHE A 15 -6.76 5.58 6.63
C PHE A 15 -6.58 4.54 7.74
N ASN A 16 -6.84 3.27 7.44
CA ASN A 16 -6.69 2.18 8.40
C ASN A 16 -5.25 2.08 8.93
N LEU A 17 -4.24 2.22 8.06
CA LEU A 17 -2.84 2.21 8.48
C LEU A 17 -2.52 3.39 9.40
N CYS A 18 -2.97 4.60 9.07
CA CYS A 18 -2.78 5.78 9.90
C CYS A 18 -3.44 5.63 11.28
N GLU A 19 -4.68 5.16 11.33
CA GLU A 19 -5.40 4.93 12.60
C GLU A 19 -4.65 3.92 13.48
N ARG A 20 -4.16 2.83 12.89
CA ARG A 20 -3.37 1.83 13.60
C ARG A 20 -2.05 2.41 14.12
N LEU A 21 -1.31 3.16 13.30
CA LEU A 21 -0.10 3.86 13.73
C LEU A 21 -0.35 4.80 14.91
N ASP A 22 -1.44 5.56 14.87
CA ASP A 22 -1.81 6.46 15.96
C ASP A 22 -2.28 5.72 17.22
N GLN A 23 -2.91 4.56 17.07
CA GLN A 23 -3.24 3.68 18.20
C GLN A 23 -1.97 3.10 18.84
N ALA A 24 -1.00 2.65 18.04
CA ALA A 24 0.29 2.17 18.52
C ALA A 24 1.04 3.23 19.32
N ARG A 25 1.13 4.44 18.77
CA ARG A 25 1.76 5.59 19.44
C ARG A 25 1.14 5.89 20.81
N ARG A 26 -0.17 5.70 20.95
CA ARG A 26 -0.92 5.95 22.20
C ARG A 26 -0.81 4.82 23.21
N SER A 27 -0.71 3.57 22.76
CA SER A 27 -0.66 2.37 23.60
C SER A 27 0.76 1.95 23.97
N GLY A 28 1.77 2.44 23.26
CA GLY A 28 3.15 1.96 23.38
C GLY A 28 3.39 0.63 22.66
N GLU A 29 2.40 0.11 21.93
CA GLU A 29 2.58 -1.04 21.05
C GLU A 29 3.39 -0.66 19.81
N SER A 30 4.21 -1.58 19.32
CA SER A 30 4.88 -1.41 18.04
C SER A 30 3.91 -1.72 16.90
N VAL A 31 3.42 -0.69 16.20
CA VAL A 31 2.93 -0.89 14.82
C VAL A 31 4.14 -0.87 13.90
N GLY A 32 4.36 -2.02 13.27
CA GLY A 32 5.63 -2.35 12.62
C GLY A 32 5.61 -2.20 11.11
N LEU A 33 6.79 -2.39 10.52
CA LEU A 33 6.98 -2.56 9.08
C LEU A 33 6.03 -3.61 8.46
N ASP A 34 5.57 -4.58 9.24
CA ASP A 34 4.61 -5.60 8.80
C ASP A 34 3.25 -5.02 8.39
N ASP A 35 2.76 -3.99 9.09
CA ASP A 35 1.49 -3.34 8.73
C ASP A 35 1.62 -2.52 7.45
N ALA A 36 2.76 -1.86 7.28
CA ALA A 36 3.08 -1.19 6.02
C ALA A 36 3.20 -2.19 4.86
N LEU A 37 3.85 -3.35 5.08
CA LEU A 37 3.94 -4.42 4.09
C LEU A 37 2.58 -5.03 3.75
N ALA A 38 1.69 -5.19 4.73
CA ALA A 38 0.32 -5.66 4.52
C ALA A 38 -0.49 -4.67 3.67
N TYR A 39 -0.42 -3.38 3.99
CA TYR A 39 -1.05 -2.33 3.18
C TYR A 39 -0.52 -2.33 1.74
N LEU A 40 0.80 -2.33 1.56
CA LEU A 40 1.42 -2.36 0.23
C LEU A 40 1.02 -3.62 -0.55
N SER A 41 0.82 -4.75 0.11
CA SER A 41 0.34 -5.98 -0.52
C SER A 41 -1.09 -5.84 -1.03
N SER A 42 -2.00 -5.25 -0.24
CA SER A 42 -3.36 -4.92 -0.67
C SER A 42 -3.36 -3.98 -1.88
N VAL A 43 -2.51 -2.94 -1.87
CA VAL A 43 -2.37 -2.02 -3.01
C VAL A 43 -1.94 -2.78 -4.27
N LEU A 44 -0.97 -3.70 -4.18
CA LEU A 44 -0.49 -4.44 -5.34
C LEU A 44 -1.48 -5.49 -5.87
N GLU A 45 -2.43 -5.93 -5.05
CA GLU A 45 -3.54 -6.80 -5.47
C GLU A 45 -4.54 -6.03 -6.35
N VAL A 46 -4.88 -4.80 -5.96
CA VAL A 46 -5.87 -3.97 -6.66
C VAL A 46 -5.28 -3.13 -7.81
N PHE A 47 -3.95 -2.96 -7.83
CA PHE A 47 -3.18 -2.40 -8.95
C PHE A 47 -2.29 -3.49 -9.57
N PRO A 48 -2.86 -4.34 -10.45
CA PRO A 48 -2.20 -5.57 -10.93
C PRO A 48 -1.07 -5.29 -11.92
N ALA A 49 -0.23 -6.30 -12.15
CA ALA A 49 0.86 -6.24 -13.13
C ALA A 49 0.41 -6.04 -14.58
N THR A 50 -0.87 -6.30 -14.88
CA THR A 50 -1.46 -6.16 -16.21
C THR A 50 -1.88 -4.73 -16.54
N LEU A 51 -1.65 -3.75 -15.66
CA LEU A 51 -1.94 -2.35 -15.94
C LEU A 51 -1.03 -1.83 -17.05
N ASP A 52 -1.64 -1.40 -18.14
CA ASP A 52 -0.95 -0.74 -19.24
C ASP A 52 -0.70 0.73 -18.87
N PRO A 53 0.57 1.20 -18.85
CA PRO A 53 0.88 2.60 -18.57
C PRO A 53 0.34 3.59 -19.63
N VAL A 54 -0.01 3.14 -20.83
CA VAL A 54 -0.61 3.98 -21.88
C VAL A 54 -2.08 4.26 -21.56
N ASP A 55 -2.82 3.23 -21.16
CA ASP A 55 -4.27 3.34 -20.89
C ASP A 55 -4.58 3.87 -19.48
N ASP A 56 -3.66 3.66 -18.52
CA ASP A 56 -3.89 3.97 -17.11
C ASP A 56 -2.57 4.24 -16.36
N PHE A 57 -1.95 5.36 -16.71
CA PHE A 57 -0.68 5.79 -16.14
C PHE A 57 -0.73 5.97 -14.62
N GLU A 58 -1.83 6.51 -14.06
CA GLU A 58 -1.91 6.75 -12.62
C GLU A 58 -1.93 5.44 -11.83
N GLY A 59 -2.68 4.44 -12.32
CA GLY A 59 -2.69 3.11 -11.71
C GLY A 59 -1.32 2.43 -11.79
N TYR A 60 -0.65 2.56 -12.95
CA TYR A 60 0.73 2.10 -13.13
C TYR A 60 1.70 2.79 -12.15
N ALA A 61 1.60 4.12 -11.98
CA ALA A 61 2.47 4.87 -11.08
C ALA A 61 2.31 4.44 -9.62
N VAL A 62 1.07 4.27 -9.15
CA VAL A 62 0.79 3.74 -7.80
C VAL A 62 1.41 2.36 -7.62
N ARG A 63 1.23 1.47 -8.59
CA ARG A 63 1.83 0.13 -8.56
C ARG A 63 3.37 0.21 -8.43
N ARG A 64 4.00 1.03 -9.27
CA ARG A 64 5.46 1.19 -9.28
C ARG A 64 5.98 1.72 -7.95
N MET A 65 5.30 2.71 -7.37
CA MET A 65 5.61 3.24 -6.05
C MET A 65 5.48 2.14 -4.98
N ALA A 66 4.36 1.41 -4.95
CA ALA A 66 4.11 0.40 -3.95
C ALA A 66 5.13 -0.75 -4.00
N LEU A 67 5.55 -1.17 -5.20
CA LEU A 67 6.65 -2.12 -5.37
C LEU A 67 7.96 -1.59 -4.77
N ALA A 68 8.37 -0.37 -5.14
CA ALA A 68 9.62 0.21 -4.70
C ALA A 68 9.70 0.33 -3.16
N LEU A 69 8.61 0.80 -2.54
CA LEU A 69 8.52 0.91 -1.07
C LEU A 69 8.58 -0.47 -0.40
N ARG A 70 7.88 -1.47 -0.95
CA ARG A 70 7.87 -2.82 -0.40
C ARG A 70 9.26 -3.46 -0.43
N GLU A 71 9.99 -3.31 -1.54
CA GLU A 71 11.34 -3.85 -1.65
C GLU A 71 12.33 -3.09 -0.75
N ALA A 72 12.20 -1.77 -0.61
CA ALA A 72 13.01 -0.98 0.33
C ALA A 72 12.80 -1.43 1.79
N ILE A 73 11.55 -1.62 2.22
CA ILE A 73 11.23 -2.11 3.57
C ILE A 73 11.80 -3.51 3.82
N ARG A 74 11.77 -4.39 2.80
CA ARG A 74 12.33 -5.74 2.91
C ARG A 74 13.83 -5.71 3.06
N ALA A 75 14.52 -4.88 2.28
CA ALA A 75 15.98 -4.75 2.35
C ALA A 75 16.49 -4.26 3.72
N GLU A 76 15.70 -3.45 4.45
CA GLU A 76 16.05 -3.00 5.81
C GLU A 76 15.87 -4.10 6.89
N ARG A 77 15.29 -5.26 6.54
CA ARG A 77 15.10 -6.39 7.47
C ARG A 77 16.19 -7.46 7.35
N ASP A 78 16.98 -7.43 6.28
CA ASP A 78 18.10 -8.35 6.01
C ASP A 78 19.41 -7.82 6.60
#